data_AF-A0A1I1FAZ0-F1
#
_entry.id   AF-A0A1I1FAZ0-F1
#
_cell.length_a   1.000
_cell.length_b   1.000
_cell.length_c   1.000
_cell.angle_alpha   90.00
_cell.angle_beta   90.00
_cell.angle_gamma   90.00
#
_symmetry.space_group_name_H-M   'P 1'
#
loop_
_entity.id
_entity.type
_entity.pdbx_description
1 polymer ?
#
loop_
_entity_poly.entity_id
_entity_poly.type
_entity_poly.pdbx_seq_one_letter_code
_entity_poly.pdbx_strand_id
1 'polypeptide(L)'
;MTERPPSPPSPDLQSPTPIESDDAEASPADPIVVTTTQLATTLEEWLGHPPDEDLLETLLLELDRRDFLECAGVTRDGDYRWNVTETPERVGDAIAEVVVSALCSD
;
A
#
# COMPACT_ATOMS: atom_id res chain seq x y z
N MET A 1 57.72 21.83 15.83
CA MET A 1 57.33 20.58 15.17
C MET A 1 55.97 20.21 15.74
N THR A 2 54.92 20.31 14.93
CA THR A 2 53.54 20.10 15.40
C THR A 2 52.98 18.90 14.65
N GLU A 3 52.81 17.79 15.37
CA GLU A 3 52.26 16.53 14.86
C GLU A 3 50.77 16.70 14.52
N ARG A 4 50.37 16.30 13.31
CA ARG A 4 48.99 16.34 12.81
C ARG A 4 48.20 15.14 13.39
N PRO A 5 46.91 15.27 13.76
CA PRO A 5 46.13 14.12 14.20
C PRO A 5 45.79 13.19 13.01
N PRO A 6 45.64 11.87 13.25
CA PRO A 6 45.29 10.91 12.20
C PRO A 6 43.84 11.11 11.71
N SER A 7 43.62 10.87 10.41
CA SER A 7 42.30 10.89 9.79
C SER A 7 41.44 9.69 10.23
N PRO A 8 40.11 9.83 10.32
CA PRO A 8 39.22 8.71 10.62
C PRO A 8 39.12 7.73 9.43
N PRO A 9 38.79 6.45 9.67
CA PRO A 9 38.61 5.46 8.61
C PRO A 9 37.34 5.75 7.78
N SER A 10 37.44 5.54 6.47
CA SER A 10 36.30 5.58 5.55
C SER A 10 35.35 4.40 5.81
N PRO A 11 34.03 4.56 5.63
CA PRO A 11 33.10 3.44 5.75
C PRO A 11 33.28 2.48 4.58
N ASP A 12 33.53 1.21 4.89
CA ASP A 12 33.48 0.11 3.93
C ASP A 12 32.05 0.00 3.37
N LEU A 13 31.89 0.32 2.09
CA LEU A 13 30.72 -0.07 1.30
C LEU A 13 30.82 -1.57 1.04
N GLN A 14 30.42 -2.39 2.02
CA GLN A 14 30.24 -3.81 1.80
C GLN A 14 29.06 -4.01 0.85
N SER A 15 29.38 -4.57 -0.31
CA SER A 15 28.44 -4.99 -1.35
C SER A 15 27.37 -5.93 -0.77
N PRO A 16 26.10 -5.85 -1.18
CA PRO A 16 25.10 -6.80 -0.72
C PRO A 16 25.43 -8.17 -1.32
N THR A 17 25.71 -9.13 -0.45
CA THR A 17 25.72 -10.55 -0.76
C THR A 17 24.35 -10.99 -1.28
N PRO A 18 24.26 -11.76 -2.38
CA PRO A 18 23.02 -12.40 -2.77
C PRO A 18 22.69 -13.48 -1.74
N ILE A 19 21.56 -13.33 -1.05
CA ILE A 19 21.04 -14.33 -0.12
C ILE A 19 20.58 -15.53 -0.96
N GLU A 20 21.16 -16.69 -0.64
CA GLU A 20 20.76 -18.01 -1.12
C GLU A 20 19.24 -18.18 -1.05
N SER A 21 18.62 -18.48 -2.18
CA SER A 21 17.24 -18.97 -2.22
C SER A 21 17.26 -20.46 -1.89
N ASP A 22 17.17 -20.77 -0.60
CA ASP A 22 16.90 -22.11 -0.08
C ASP A 22 15.38 -22.32 -0.01
N ASP A 23 14.95 -23.51 -0.39
CA ASP A 23 13.59 -24.00 -0.55
C ASP A 23 12.86 -24.05 0.82
N ALA A 24 11.98 -23.09 1.13
CA ALA A 24 11.07 -23.22 2.28
C ALA A 24 9.90 -22.21 2.26
N GLU A 25 8.70 -22.78 2.10
CA GLU A 25 7.40 -22.25 2.52
C GLU A 25 6.87 -21.02 1.77
N ALA A 26 5.56 -21.00 1.53
CA ALA A 26 4.87 -19.87 0.95
C ALA A 26 5.06 -18.63 1.84
N SER A 27 6.06 -17.80 1.53
CA SER A 27 6.11 -16.44 2.05
C SER A 27 4.78 -15.78 1.69
N PRO A 28 4.03 -15.22 2.66
CA PRO A 28 2.93 -14.35 2.29
C PRO A 28 3.53 -13.27 1.38
N ALA A 29 2.92 -13.07 0.21
CA ALA A 29 3.35 -12.02 -0.69
C ALA A 29 3.46 -10.70 0.09
N ASP A 30 4.50 -9.91 -0.17
CA ASP A 30 4.65 -8.62 0.50
C ASP A 30 3.35 -7.81 0.36
N PRO A 31 2.82 -7.24 1.45
CA PRO A 31 1.53 -6.56 1.42
C PRO A 31 1.61 -5.37 0.47
N ILE A 32 0.63 -5.27 -0.42
CA ILE A 32 0.51 -4.16 -1.36
C ILE A 32 -0.05 -2.97 -0.60
N VAL A 33 0.82 -2.01 -0.28
CA VAL A 33 0.45 -0.79 0.46
C VAL A 33 0.61 0.43 -0.43
N VAL A 34 -0.46 1.23 -0.52
CA VAL A 34 -0.51 2.47 -1.30
C VAL A 34 -0.90 3.65 -0.41
N THR A 35 -0.54 4.87 -0.78
CA THR A 35 -0.98 6.07 -0.06
C THR A 35 -2.24 6.69 -0.66
N THR A 36 -2.94 7.56 0.08
CA THR A 36 -4.08 8.30 -0.48
C THR A 36 -3.66 9.12 -1.69
N THR A 37 -2.48 9.76 -1.65
CA THR A 37 -1.94 10.51 -2.81
C THR A 37 -1.70 9.62 -4.02
N GLN A 38 -1.16 8.42 -3.82
CA GLN A 38 -0.94 7.45 -4.90
C GLN A 38 -2.26 7.00 -5.52
N LEU A 39 -3.27 6.70 -4.70
CA LEU A 39 -4.62 6.37 -5.15
C LEU A 39 -5.25 7.53 -5.94
N ALA A 40 -5.15 8.76 -5.43
CA ALA A 40 -5.67 9.94 -6.10
C ALA A 40 -5.03 10.14 -7.49
N THR A 41 -3.72 9.93 -7.59
CA THR A 41 -2.98 10.01 -8.86
C THR A 41 -3.44 8.94 -9.84
N THR A 42 -3.58 7.68 -9.42
CA THR A 42 -4.08 6.60 -10.28
C THR A 42 -5.53 6.86 -10.73
N LEU A 43 -6.37 7.40 -9.85
CA LEU A 43 -7.74 7.79 -10.22
C LEU A 43 -7.76 8.95 -11.22
N GLU A 44 -6.89 9.95 -11.06
CA GLU A 44 -6.75 11.04 -12.02
C GLU A 44 -6.34 10.53 -13.41
N GLU A 45 -5.41 9.58 -13.48
CA GLU A 45 -5.01 8.95 -14.74
C GLU A 45 -6.17 8.25 -15.46
N TRP A 46 -7.12 7.68 -14.70
CA TRP A 46 -8.28 6.97 -15.26
C TRP A 46 -9.46 7.89 -15.58
N LEU A 47 -9.70 8.91 -14.75
CA LEU A 47 -10.83 9.85 -14.88
C LEU A 47 -10.50 11.03 -15.81
N GLY A 48 -9.22 11.35 -15.99
CA GLY A 48 -8.75 12.50 -16.76
C GLY A 48 -8.84 13.83 -16.00
N HIS A 49 -9.19 13.81 -14.72
CA HIS A 49 -9.19 14.95 -13.80
C HIS A 49 -8.96 14.47 -12.37
N PRO A 50 -8.42 15.32 -11.47
CA PRO A 50 -8.21 14.93 -10.09
C PRO A 50 -9.55 14.64 -9.40
N PRO A 51 -9.61 13.62 -8.52
CA PRO A 51 -10.76 13.41 -7.66
C PRO A 51 -10.88 14.54 -6.63
N ASP A 52 -12.09 14.76 -6.14
CA ASP A 52 -12.32 15.63 -4.98
C ASP A 52 -11.68 14.97 -3.74
N GLU A 53 -10.76 15.67 -3.08
CA GLU A 53 -9.95 15.12 -1.98
C GLU A 53 -10.80 14.75 -0.76
N ASP A 54 -11.75 15.60 -0.37
CA ASP A 54 -12.63 15.36 0.79
C ASP A 54 -13.55 14.16 0.54
N LEU A 55 -14.08 14.05 -0.69
CA LEU A 55 -14.89 12.92 -1.09
C LEU A 55 -14.09 11.62 -1.15
N LEU A 56 -12.86 11.67 -1.69
CA LEU A 56 -11.98 10.51 -1.78
C LEU A 56 -11.61 10.01 -0.38
N GLU A 57 -11.20 10.90 0.53
CA GLU A 57 -10.90 10.53 1.91
C GLU A 57 -12.12 9.92 2.60
N THR A 58 -13.29 10.54 2.45
CA THR A 58 -14.56 10.01 2.99
C THR A 58 -14.84 8.61 2.46
N LEU A 59 -14.66 8.39 1.16
CA LEU A 59 -14.88 7.07 0.54
C LEU A 59 -13.92 6.02 1.08
N LEU A 60 -12.62 6.33 1.18
CA LEU A 60 -11.61 5.38 1.67
C LEU A 60 -11.86 5.00 3.14
N LEU A 61 -12.24 5.97 3.97
CA LEU A 61 -12.63 5.71 5.36
C LEU A 61 -13.91 4.88 5.47
N GLU A 62 -14.89 5.08 4.60
CA GLU A 62 -16.10 4.25 4.56
C GLU A 62 -15.82 2.82 4.10
N LEU A 63 -14.89 2.62 3.15
CA LEU A 63 -14.44 1.29 2.73
C LEU A 63 -13.71 0.57 3.87
N ASP A 64 -12.88 1.29 4.62
CA ASP A 64 -12.21 0.77 5.83
C ASP A 64 -13.21 0.36 6.92
N ARG A 65 -14.21 1.20 7.20
CA ARG A 65 -15.30 0.88 8.16
C ARG A 65 -16.13 -0.34 7.79
N ARG A 66 -16.14 -0.73 6.52
CA ARG A 66 -16.88 -1.88 5.99
C ARG A 66 -15.98 -3.08 5.71
N ASP A 67 -14.74 -3.04 6.19
CA ASP A 67 -13.73 -4.08 6.02
C ASP A 67 -13.34 -4.37 4.55
N PHE A 68 -13.63 -3.46 3.61
CA PHE A 68 -13.20 -3.61 2.20
C PHE A 68 -11.77 -3.15 1.93
N LEU A 69 -11.30 -2.23 2.76
CA LEU A 69 -9.96 -1.65 2.72
C LEU A 69 -9.40 -1.68 4.13
N GLU A 70 -8.09 -1.64 4.29
CA GLU A 70 -7.46 -1.58 5.62
C GLU A 70 -6.49 -0.42 5.70
N CYS A 71 -6.70 0.48 6.67
CA CYS A 71 -5.73 1.52 7.00
C CYS A 71 -4.53 0.92 7.74
N ALA A 72 -3.39 0.82 7.06
CA ALA A 72 -2.11 0.34 7.59
C ALA A 72 -1.37 1.40 8.43
N GLY A 73 -1.89 2.62 8.52
CA GLY A 73 -1.36 3.72 9.33
C GLY A 73 -1.19 5.02 8.54
N VAL A 74 -0.38 5.93 9.08
CA VAL A 74 -0.13 7.26 8.50
C VAL A 74 1.37 7.44 8.26
N THR A 75 1.74 8.01 7.12
CA THR A 75 3.13 8.38 6.81
C THR A 75 3.60 9.53 7.70
N ARG A 76 4.90 9.81 7.71
CA ARG A 76 5.47 10.94 8.45
C ARG A 76 4.90 12.29 8.01
N ASP A 77 4.52 12.40 6.74
CA ASP A 77 4.02 13.64 6.12
C ASP A 77 2.50 13.79 6.25
N GLY A 78 1.82 12.83 6.90
CA GLY A 78 0.39 12.89 7.19
C GLY A 78 -0.50 12.15 6.19
N ASP A 79 0.06 11.52 5.15
CA ASP A 79 -0.71 10.75 4.16
C ASP A 79 -1.09 9.36 4.71
N TYR A 80 -2.33 8.93 4.53
CA TYR A 80 -2.78 7.60 4.97
C TYR A 80 -2.18 6.50 4.08
N ARG A 81 -1.93 5.34 4.68
CA ARG A 81 -1.46 4.13 4.00
C ARG A 81 -2.56 3.09 4.03
N TRP A 82 -2.88 2.55 2.87
CA TRP A 82 -3.94 1.58 2.66
C TRP A 82 -3.34 0.26 2.20
N ASN A 83 -3.61 -0.81 2.93
CA ASN A 83 -3.31 -2.16 2.49
C ASN A 83 -4.42 -2.62 1.54
N VAL A 84 -4.07 -2.83 0.27
CA VAL A 84 -4.99 -3.23 -0.80
C VAL A 84 -4.84 -4.71 -1.19
N THR A 85 -4.09 -5.50 -0.43
CA THR A 85 -3.76 -6.89 -0.78
C THR A 85 -5.00 -7.75 -0.96
N GLU A 86 -5.96 -7.66 -0.04
CA GLU A 86 -7.20 -8.45 -0.05
C GLU A 86 -8.41 -7.66 -0.59
N THR A 87 -8.21 -6.39 -0.96
CA THR A 87 -9.30 -5.51 -1.39
C THR A 87 -9.99 -6.01 -2.67
N PRO A 88 -9.28 -6.50 -3.71
CA PRO A 88 -9.92 -7.03 -4.91
C PRO A 88 -10.89 -8.18 -4.62
N GLU A 89 -10.48 -9.14 -3.79
CA GLU A 89 -11.26 -10.29 -3.38
C GLU A 89 -12.49 -9.86 -2.59
N ARG A 90 -12.31 -9.03 -1.56
CA ARG A 90 -13.41 -8.55 -0.70
C ARG A 90 -14.45 -7.74 -1.47
N VAL A 91 -14.01 -6.87 -2.37
CA VAL A 91 -14.91 -6.10 -3.25
C VAL A 91 -15.61 -7.03 -4.24
N GLY A 92 -14.89 -7.99 -4.82
CA GLY A 92 -15.45 -8.99 -5.73
C GLY A 92 -16.57 -9.82 -5.08
N ASP A 93 -16.34 -10.31 -3.86
CA ASP A 93 -17.31 -11.10 -3.09
C ASP A 93 -18.57 -10.29 -2.79
N ALA A 94 -18.43 -9.03 -2.35
CA ALA A 94 -19.59 -8.17 -2.08
C ALA A 94 -20.41 -7.86 -3.34
N ILE A 95 -19.76 -7.63 -4.48
CA ILE A 95 -20.47 -7.44 -5.75
C ILE A 95 -21.18 -8.74 -6.15
N ALA A 96 -20.53 -9.89 -6.02
CA ALA A 96 -21.12 -11.18 -6.34
C ALA A 96 -22.36 -11.47 -5.48
N GLU A 97 -22.31 -11.18 -4.17
CA GLU A 97 -23.46 -11.33 -3.26
C GLU A 97 -24.65 -10.49 -3.69
N VAL A 98 -24.42 -9.22 -4.05
CA VAL A 98 -25.47 -8.32 -4.54
C VAL A 98 -26.07 -8.83 -5.85
N VAL A 99 -25.25 -9.30 -6.78
CA VAL A 99 -25.70 -9.83 -8.07
C VAL A 99 -26.52 -11.11 -7.88
N VAL A 100 -26.04 -12.06 -7.08
CA VAL A 100 -26.79 -13.29 -6.78
C VAL A 100 -28.12 -12.96 -6.12
N SER A 101 -28.12 -12.04 -5.15
CA SER A 101 -29.35 -11.59 -4.49
C SER A 101 -30.33 -10.98 -5.47
N ALA A 102 -29.87 -10.16 -6.42
CA ALA A 102 -30.71 -9.55 -7.44
C ALA A 102 -31.29 -10.59 -8.42
N LEU A 103 -30.50 -11.61 -8.79
CA LEU A 103 -30.94 -12.68 -9.71
C LEU A 103 -31.87 -13.71 -9.05
N CYS A 104 -31.78 -13.89 -7.74
CA CYS A 104 -32.62 -14.82 -6.97
C CYS A 104 -33.86 -14.17 -6.36
N SER A 105 -34.01 -12.85 -6.43
CA SER A 105 -35.18 -12.10 -5.91
C SER A 105 -36.37 -12.08 -6.89
N ASP A 106 -36.66 -13.19 -7.58
CA ASP A 106 -37.86 -13.36 -8.42
C ASP A 106 -39.14 -13.48 -7.58
#